data_AF-A0A1I7DD93-F1
#
_entry.id   AF-A0A1I7DD93-F1
#
_cell.length_a   1.000
_cell.length_b   1.000
_cell.length_c   1.000
_cell.angle_alpha   90.00
_cell.angle_beta   90.00
_cell.angle_gamma   90.00
#
_symmetry.space_group_name_H-M   'P 1'
#
loop_
_entity.id
_entity.type
_entity.pdbx_description
1 polymer ?
#
loop_
_entity_poly.entity_id
_entity_poly.type
_entity_poly.pdbx_seq_one_letter_code
_entity_poly.pdbx_strand_id
1 'polypeptide(L)'
;MGHLLVIKPFILFLISMFIPILVCFSQASEYYSLYKGGDSIKKREVCLILDFSSVNITNDGQILIINYHNNTFRHNPSIHISKAIKNDFQEDGECVGISELYKIEGAELKRELDKVEMEKGFRPPPPIRHVVLNVIIILKFENENLLYEVEWI
;
A
#
# COMPACT_ATOMS: atom_id res chain seq x y z
N MET A 1 -20.92 9.54 46.50
CA MET A 1 -19.53 9.27 46.06
C MET A 1 -19.33 7.78 45.82
N GLY A 2 -19.88 7.22 44.72
CA GLY A 2 -19.79 5.77 44.43
C GLY A 2 -19.57 5.42 42.94
N HIS A 3 -19.65 6.41 42.04
CA HIS A 3 -19.55 6.15 40.59
C HIS A 3 -18.11 6.08 40.06
N LEU A 4 -17.11 6.58 40.81
CA LEU A 4 -15.71 6.65 40.36
C LEU A 4 -14.94 5.32 40.43
N LEU A 5 -15.46 4.32 41.17
CA LEU A 5 -14.77 3.04 41.39
C LEU A 5 -15.06 1.99 40.30
N VAL A 6 -16.18 2.11 39.58
CA VAL A 6 -16.60 1.13 38.54
C VAL A 6 -16.08 1.50 37.14
N ILE A 7 -15.76 2.77 36.91
CA ILE A 7 -15.30 3.26 35.60
C ILE A 7 -13.90 2.73 35.26
N LYS A 8 -13.01 2.59 36.25
CA LYS A 8 -11.64 2.10 36.05
C LYS A 8 -11.54 0.67 35.48
N PRO A 9 -12.24 -0.35 36.03
CA PRO A 9 -12.19 -1.70 35.47
C PRO A 9 -12.89 -1.81 34.10
N PHE A 10 -13.94 -1.02 33.86
CA PHE A 10 -14.65 -1.01 32.58
C PHE A 10 -13.79 -0.44 31.43
N ILE A 11 -13.04 0.64 31.70
CA ILE A 11 -12.08 1.20 30.74
C ILE A 11 -10.94 0.19 30.47
N LEU A 12 -10.43 -0.49 31.50
CA LEU A 12 -9.40 -1.53 31.33
C LEU A 12 -9.90 -2.71 30.48
N PHE A 13 -11.16 -3.11 30.66
CA PHE A 13 -11.78 -4.16 29.86
C PHE A 13 -11.94 -3.73 28.39
N LEU A 14 -12.38 -2.49 28.14
CA LEU A 14 -12.47 -1.94 26.77
C LEU A 14 -11.09 -1.89 26.11
N ILE A 15 -10.06 -1.35 26.79
CA ILE A 15 -8.70 -1.30 26.25
C ILE A 15 -8.19 -2.71 25.92
N SER A 16 -8.41 -3.69 26.80
CA SER A 16 -8.04 -5.10 26.57
C SER A 16 -8.74 -5.71 25.35
N MET A 17 -9.99 -5.35 25.09
CA MET A 17 -10.75 -5.84 23.95
C MET A 17 -10.33 -5.17 22.62
N PHE A 18 -9.88 -3.92 22.67
CA PHE A 18 -9.48 -3.15 21.48
C PHE A 18 -8.00 -3.33 21.09
N ILE A 19 -7.10 -3.69 22.02
CA ILE A 19 -5.69 -3.96 21.69
C ILE A 19 -5.52 -5.06 20.63
N PRO A 20 -6.19 -6.24 20.72
CA PRO A 20 -6.09 -7.27 19.69
C PRO A 20 -6.63 -6.80 18.33
N ILE A 21 -7.68 -5.98 18.34
CA ILE A 21 -8.28 -5.41 17.13
C ILE A 21 -7.30 -4.46 16.45
N LEU A 22 -6.65 -3.59 17.22
CA LEU A 22 -5.63 -2.65 16.70
C LEU A 22 -4.41 -3.39 16.13
N VAL A 23 -3.98 -4.48 16.75
CA VAL A 23 -2.85 -5.29 16.27
C VAL A 23 -3.20 -6.05 14.98
N CYS A 24 -4.44 -6.56 14.85
CA CYS A 24 -4.88 -7.26 13.63
C CYS A 24 -5.07 -6.35 12.41
N PHE A 25 -5.28 -5.04 12.59
CA PHE A 25 -5.43 -4.08 11.48
C PHE A 25 -4.13 -3.40 11.04
N SER A 26 -3.00 -3.73 11.68
CA SER A 26 -1.66 -3.37 11.19
C SER A 26 -1.27 -4.26 10.01
N GLN A 27 -2.03 -4.20 8.91
CA GLN A 27 -1.55 -4.72 7.63
C GLN A 27 -0.33 -3.87 7.25
N ALA A 28 0.86 -4.46 7.34
CA ALA A 28 2.09 -3.83 6.88
C ALA A 28 1.94 -3.46 5.40
N SER A 29 2.35 -2.25 5.03
CA SER A 29 2.24 -1.70 3.65
C SER A 29 2.78 -2.67 2.58
N GLU A 30 3.78 -3.46 2.93
CA GLU A 30 4.48 -4.42 2.06
C GLU A 30 3.74 -5.74 1.80
N TYR A 31 2.70 -6.07 2.57
CA TYR A 31 2.04 -7.38 2.50
C TYR A 31 0.50 -7.26 2.41
N TYR A 32 -0.12 -8.27 1.82
CA TYR A 32 -1.58 -8.45 1.85
C TYR A 32 -1.92 -9.90 2.19
N SER A 33 -3.15 -10.20 2.61
CA SER A 33 -3.54 -11.56 2.99
C SER A 33 -4.73 -12.03 2.16
N LEU A 34 -4.55 -13.19 1.52
CA LEU A 34 -5.61 -13.96 0.86
C LEU A 34 -5.95 -15.27 1.62
N TYR A 35 -5.12 -15.65 2.61
CA TYR A 35 -5.28 -16.90 3.35
C TYR A 35 -6.16 -16.70 4.59
N LYS A 36 -7.09 -17.62 4.82
CA LYS A 36 -7.76 -17.74 6.12
C LYS A 36 -6.75 -18.29 7.14
N GLY A 37 -6.21 -17.43 8.00
CA GLY A 37 -5.27 -17.84 9.05
C GLY A 37 -4.10 -16.90 9.31
N GLY A 38 -3.95 -15.83 8.50
CA GLY A 38 -2.93 -14.80 8.73
C GLY A 38 -1.67 -14.94 7.88
N ASP A 39 -1.55 -15.98 7.04
CA ASP A 39 -0.46 -16.05 6.06
C ASP A 39 -0.55 -14.84 5.11
N SER A 40 0.59 -14.19 4.91
CA SER A 40 0.70 -12.95 4.16
C SER A 40 1.52 -13.15 2.88
N ILE A 41 1.14 -12.41 1.84
CA ILE A 41 1.76 -12.41 0.52
C ILE A 41 2.48 -11.09 0.36
N LYS A 42 3.77 -11.13 0.01
CA LYS A 42 4.55 -9.94 -0.28
C LYS A 42 4.01 -9.30 -1.56
N LYS A 43 3.75 -8.00 -1.53
CA LYS A 43 3.31 -7.25 -2.71
C LYS A 43 4.41 -7.22 -3.76
N ARG A 44 4.03 -7.34 -5.03
CA ARG A 44 4.94 -7.17 -6.16
C ARG A 44 5.24 -5.68 -6.33
N GLU A 45 6.51 -5.33 -6.38
CA GLU A 45 6.96 -3.97 -6.68
C GLU A 45 6.83 -3.67 -8.17
N VAL A 46 6.23 -2.53 -8.50
CA VAL A 46 6.07 -2.04 -9.86
C VAL A 46 6.40 -0.55 -9.88
N CYS A 47 7.13 -0.12 -10.90
CA CYS A 47 7.55 1.26 -11.01
C CYS A 47 6.79 2.02 -12.10
N LEU A 48 6.47 3.28 -11.83
CA LEU A 48 5.89 4.23 -12.76
C LEU A 48 6.86 5.40 -12.93
N ILE A 49 7.27 5.67 -14.17
CA ILE A 49 8.07 6.85 -14.49
C ILE A 49 7.14 7.94 -15.02
N LEU A 50 7.04 9.05 -14.30
CA LEU A 50 6.16 10.16 -14.64
C LEU A 50 6.95 11.46 -14.73
N ASP A 51 6.58 12.32 -15.68
CA ASP A 51 7.13 13.66 -15.75
C ASP A 51 6.41 14.56 -14.73
N PHE A 52 7.15 15.41 -14.01
CA PHE A 52 6.57 16.31 -13.00
C PHE A 52 5.46 17.20 -13.59
N SER A 53 5.59 17.62 -14.84
CA SER A 53 4.58 18.42 -15.54
C SER A 53 3.29 17.67 -15.88
N SER A 54 3.29 16.34 -15.81
CA SER A 54 2.15 15.49 -16.17
C SER A 54 1.26 15.12 -14.98
N VAL A 55 1.67 15.48 -13.75
CA VAL A 55 1.00 15.11 -12.51
C VAL A 55 0.51 16.33 -11.76
N ASN A 56 -0.57 16.18 -10.99
CA ASN A 56 -1.02 17.20 -10.05
C ASN A 56 -0.66 16.77 -8.63
N ILE A 57 0.20 17.54 -7.98
CA ILE A 57 0.76 17.23 -6.66
C ILE A 57 0.16 18.18 -5.62
N THR A 58 -0.46 17.59 -4.60
CA THR A 58 -0.97 18.30 -3.43
C THR A 58 -0.21 17.84 -2.19
N ASN A 59 0.14 18.76 -1.29
CA ASN A 59 0.74 18.42 0.00
C ASN A 59 -0.16 18.93 1.12
N ASP A 60 -0.65 18.01 1.96
CA ASP A 60 -1.52 18.31 3.10
C ASP A 60 -0.72 18.46 4.42
N GLY A 61 0.56 18.87 4.32
CA GLY A 61 1.48 19.07 5.45
C GLY A 61 2.06 17.79 6.06
N GLN A 62 1.41 16.64 5.86
CA GLN A 62 1.90 15.32 6.33
C GLN A 62 1.94 14.27 5.23
N ILE A 63 1.15 14.42 4.17
CA ILE A 63 1.00 13.44 3.10
C ILE A 63 1.13 14.18 1.77
N LEU A 64 1.93 13.61 0.88
CA LEU A 64 2.03 14.04 -0.51
C LEU A 64 1.03 13.21 -1.33
N ILE A 65 0.15 13.89 -2.05
CA ILE A 65 -0.85 13.29 -2.92
C ILE A 65 -0.44 13.57 -4.36
N ILE A 66 -0.18 12.53 -5.14
CA ILE A 66 0.16 12.60 -6.55
C ILE A 66 -1.05 12.11 -7.33
N ASN A 67 -1.69 12.99 -8.10
CA ASN A 67 -2.80 12.65 -8.97
C ASN A 67 -2.30 12.57 -10.41
N TYR A 68 -2.56 11.43 -11.05
CA TYR A 68 -2.18 11.19 -12.43
C TYR A 68 -3.31 10.47 -13.16
N HIS A 69 -3.86 11.11 -14.18
CA HIS A 69 -5.13 10.70 -14.79
C HIS A 69 -6.23 10.52 -13.72
N ASN A 70 -6.90 9.37 -13.69
CA ASN A 70 -7.94 9.03 -12.72
C ASN A 70 -7.40 8.23 -11.52
N ASN A 71 -6.09 8.32 -11.25
CA ASN A 71 -5.43 7.59 -10.16
C ASN A 71 -4.89 8.56 -9.11
N THR A 72 -5.04 8.17 -7.86
CA THR A 72 -4.54 8.90 -6.71
C THR A 72 -3.49 8.05 -6.03
N PHE A 73 -2.31 8.64 -5.81
CA PHE A 73 -1.21 8.02 -5.09
C PHE A 73 -0.89 8.85 -3.85
N ARG A 74 -0.70 8.19 -2.71
CA ARG A 74 -0.34 8.85 -1.44
C ARG A 74 1.03 8.42 -0.96
N HIS A 75 1.91 9.38 -0.75
CA HIS A 75 3.16 9.20 -0.06
C HIS A 75 3.05 9.75 1.36
N ASN A 76 3.16 8.88 2.37
CA ASN A 76 3.24 9.26 3.77
C ASN A 76 4.70 9.08 4.23
N PRO A 77 5.44 10.18 4.53
CA PRO A 77 6.85 10.12 4.91
C PRO A 77 7.15 9.34 6.20
N SER A 78 6.13 9.07 7.03
CA SER A 78 6.29 8.29 8.25
C SER A 78 6.37 6.79 8.01
N ILE A 79 5.94 6.32 6.83
CA ILE A 79 5.84 4.90 6.48
C ILE A 79 6.46 4.56 5.12
N HIS A 80 6.59 5.52 4.21
CA HIS A 80 7.08 5.30 2.85
C HIS A 80 8.46 5.92 2.64
N ILE A 81 9.26 5.26 1.80
CA ILE A 81 10.58 5.77 1.42
C ILE A 81 10.44 6.84 0.32
N SER A 82 11.20 7.92 0.43
CA SER A 82 11.47 8.82 -0.70
C SER A 82 12.97 9.13 -0.81
N LYS A 83 13.48 9.24 -2.03
CA LYS A 83 14.89 9.52 -2.30
C LYS A 83 15.08 10.25 -3.62
N ALA A 84 16.01 11.19 -3.66
CA ALA A 84 16.54 11.71 -4.91
C ALA A 84 17.49 10.66 -5.53
N ILE A 85 17.28 10.35 -6.80
CA ILE A 85 18.11 9.42 -7.57
C ILE A 85 18.76 10.17 -8.73
N LYS A 86 19.99 9.76 -9.07
CA LYS A 86 20.69 10.29 -10.25
C LYS A 86 20.00 9.80 -11.53
N ASN A 87 20.14 10.56 -12.61
CA ASN A 87 19.52 10.24 -13.91
C ASN A 87 19.95 8.88 -14.48
N ASP A 88 21.09 8.35 -14.05
CA ASP A 88 21.65 7.08 -14.53
C ASP A 88 21.15 5.86 -13.72
N PHE A 89 20.04 6.00 -13.00
CA PHE A 89 19.47 4.90 -12.23
C PHE A 89 19.11 3.72 -13.14
N GLN A 90 19.82 2.60 -12.98
CA GLN A 90 19.40 1.32 -13.54
C GLN A 90 18.33 0.74 -12.64
N GLU A 91 17.15 0.53 -13.20
CA GLU A 91 15.99 0.04 -12.50
C GLU A 91 16.10 -1.47 -12.34
N ASP A 92 16.14 -1.95 -11.10
CA ASP A 92 16.02 -3.39 -10.80
C ASP A 92 14.56 -3.90 -10.94
N GLY A 93 13.64 -3.07 -11.47
CA GLY A 93 12.19 -3.33 -11.53
C GLY A 93 11.57 -3.03 -12.89
N GLU A 94 10.36 -3.56 -13.11
CA GLU A 94 9.60 -3.35 -14.34
C GLU A 94 8.90 -1.97 -14.30
N CYS A 95 9.39 -1.05 -15.13
CA CYS A 95 8.76 0.25 -15.34
C CYS A 95 7.69 0.18 -16.41
N VAL A 96 6.48 0.56 -16.03
CA VAL A 96 5.28 0.34 -16.84
C VAL A 96 4.42 1.58 -16.93
N GLY A 97 3.56 1.63 -17.95
CA GLY A 97 2.54 2.66 -18.04
C GLY A 97 1.38 2.41 -17.05
N ILE A 98 0.61 3.46 -16.73
CA ILE A 98 -0.56 3.33 -15.85
C ILE A 98 -1.58 2.29 -16.33
N SER A 99 -1.72 2.13 -17.66
CA SER A 99 -2.63 1.15 -18.25
C SER A 99 -2.16 -0.30 -18.09
N GLU A 100 -0.85 -0.49 -17.93
CA GLU A 100 -0.23 -1.79 -17.67
C GLU A 100 -0.28 -2.14 -16.18
N LEU A 101 -0.24 -1.13 -15.30
CA LEU A 101 -0.37 -1.30 -13.84
C LEU A 101 -1.62 -2.12 -13.47
N TYR A 102 -2.79 -1.76 -13.99
CA TYR A 102 -4.04 -2.51 -13.77
C TYR A 102 -3.98 -3.94 -14.31
N LYS A 103 -3.32 -4.16 -15.46
CA LYS A 103 -3.20 -5.50 -16.04
C LYS A 103 -2.31 -6.38 -15.17
N ILE A 104 -1.20 -5.82 -14.66
CA ILE A 104 -0.28 -6.51 -13.77
C ILE A 104 -0.97 -6.84 -12.46
N GLU A 105 -1.70 -5.88 -11.87
CA GLU A 105 -2.48 -6.11 -10.66
C GLU A 105 -3.50 -7.24 -10.83
N GLY A 106 -4.27 -7.22 -11.91
CA GLY A 106 -5.25 -8.28 -12.21
C GLY A 106 -4.60 -9.65 -12.42
N ALA A 107 -3.45 -9.70 -13.09
CA ALA A 107 -2.71 -10.93 -13.31
C ALA A 107 -2.11 -11.48 -12.00
N GLU A 108 -1.56 -10.60 -11.17
CA GLU A 108 -0.97 -10.94 -9.87
C GLU A 108 -2.03 -11.48 -8.92
N LEU A 109 -3.17 -10.77 -8.80
CA LEU A 109 -4.29 -11.23 -7.98
C LEU A 109 -4.82 -12.58 -8.46
N LYS A 110 -4.99 -12.76 -9.77
CA LYS A 110 -5.45 -14.05 -10.33
C LYS A 110 -4.46 -15.17 -9.98
N ARG A 111 -3.17 -14.94 -10.19
CA ARG A 111 -2.09 -15.90 -9.92
C ARG A 111 -2.10 -16.35 -8.46
N GLU A 112 -2.20 -15.42 -7.53
CA GLU A 112 -2.21 -15.74 -6.10
C GLU A 112 -3.53 -16.39 -5.65
N LEU A 113 -4.67 -15.99 -6.22
CA LEU A 113 -5.95 -16.68 -5.97
C LEU A 113 -5.92 -18.13 -6.44
N ASP A 114 -5.42 -18.38 -7.66
CA ASP A 114 -5.34 -19.72 -8.23
C ASP A 114 -4.36 -20.60 -7.42
N LYS A 115 -3.26 -20.02 -6.93
CA LYS A 115 -2.32 -20.69 -6.01
C LYS A 115 -2.98 -21.08 -4.69
N VAL A 116 -3.72 -20.16 -4.05
CA VAL A 116 -4.44 -20.47 -2.80
C VAL A 116 -5.48 -21.57 -3.03
N GLU A 117 -6.19 -21.54 -4.16
CA GLU A 117 -7.17 -22.56 -4.53
C GLU A 117 -6.52 -23.94 -4.68
N MET A 118 -5.36 -24.02 -5.34
CA MET A 118 -4.59 -25.27 -5.46
C MET A 118 -4.07 -25.78 -4.12
N GLU A 119 -3.57 -24.90 -3.24
CA GLU A 119 -2.95 -25.28 -1.97
C GLU A 119 -3.96 -25.61 -0.86
N LYS A 120 -5.10 -24.91 -0.84
CA LYS A 120 -6.09 -25.01 0.25
C LYS A 120 -7.43 -25.62 -0.18
N GLY A 121 -7.64 -25.84 -1.48
CA GLY A 121 -8.87 -26.42 -2.02
C GLY A 121 -10.08 -25.48 -2.00
N PHE A 122 -9.89 -24.18 -1.76
CA PHE A 122 -10.93 -23.17 -1.85
C PHE A 122 -10.40 -21.85 -2.42
N ARG A 123 -11.25 -21.13 -3.15
CA ARG A 123 -10.94 -19.79 -3.67
C ARG A 123 -11.40 -18.72 -2.68
N PRO A 124 -10.50 -17.93 -2.08
CA PRO A 124 -10.91 -16.84 -1.20
C PRO A 124 -11.61 -15.73 -1.99
N PRO A 125 -12.48 -14.93 -1.35
CA PRO A 125 -12.99 -13.73 -1.99
C PRO A 125 -11.83 -12.76 -2.28
N PRO A 126 -11.94 -11.93 -3.33
CA PRO A 126 -10.94 -10.91 -3.60
C PRO A 126 -10.80 -9.95 -2.41
N PRO A 127 -9.61 -9.38 -2.18
CA PRO A 127 -9.39 -8.46 -1.08
C PRO A 127 -10.27 -7.21 -1.24
N ILE A 128 -10.77 -6.68 -0.12
CA ILE A 128 -11.64 -5.48 -0.10
C ILE A 128 -10.89 -4.23 -0.58
N ARG A 129 -9.56 -4.22 -0.46
CA ARG A 129 -8.68 -3.20 -1.04
C ARG A 129 -7.97 -3.79 -2.25
N HIS A 130 -8.05 -3.09 -3.37
CA HIS A 130 -7.57 -3.55 -4.67
C HIS A 130 -6.04 -3.66 -4.75
N VAL A 131 -5.31 -3.00 -3.85
CA VAL A 131 -3.88 -2.71 -4.00
C VAL A 131 -3.01 -3.88 -3.56
N VAL A 132 -2.79 -4.83 -4.47
CA VAL A 132 -1.88 -5.99 -4.28
C VAL A 132 -0.46 -5.70 -4.76
N LEU A 133 -0.25 -4.55 -5.40
CA LEU A 133 1.06 -4.06 -5.83
C LEU A 133 1.64 -3.07 -4.83
N ASN A 134 2.97 -3.05 -4.72
CA ASN A 134 3.69 -1.92 -4.14
C ASN A 134 4.12 -1.01 -5.29
N VAL A 135 3.64 0.23 -5.30
CA VAL A 135 3.89 1.14 -6.42
C VAL A 135 4.99 2.11 -6.05
N ILE A 136 5.99 2.20 -6.91
CA ILE A 136 7.07 3.17 -6.82
C ILE A 136 6.86 4.19 -7.94
N ILE A 137 6.81 5.47 -7.61
CA ILE A 137 6.74 6.55 -8.60
C ILE A 137 8.11 7.23 -8.68
N ILE A 138 8.67 7.28 -9.88
CA ILE A 138 9.82 8.11 -10.20
C ILE A 138 9.30 9.36 -10.92
N LEU A 139 9.34 10.50 -10.23
CA LEU A 139 9.04 11.81 -10.78
C LEU A 139 10.30 12.42 -11.40
N LYS A 140 10.26 12.66 -12.71
CA LYS A 140 11.34 13.37 -13.43
C LYS A 140 11.18 14.88 -13.25
N PHE A 141 12.19 15.52 -12.68
CA PHE A 141 12.23 16.96 -12.45
C PHE A 141 13.55 17.57 -12.91
N GLU A 142 13.54 18.23 -14.08
CA GLU A 142 14.69 18.90 -14.69
C GLU A 142 16.00 18.06 -14.70
N ASN A 143 16.81 18.18 -13.63
CA ASN A 143 18.12 17.55 -13.48
C ASN A 143 18.16 16.45 -12.42
N GLU A 144 17.03 16.15 -11.77
CA GLU A 144 16.91 15.15 -10.73
C GLU A 144 15.66 14.29 -10.91
N ASN A 145 15.76 13.04 -10.45
CA ASN A 145 14.64 12.13 -10.38
C ASN A 145 14.30 11.93 -8.91
N LEU A 146 13.03 12.04 -8.55
CA LEU A 146 12.54 11.83 -7.20
C LEU A 146 11.76 10.54 -7.15
N LEU A 147 12.25 9.58 -6.37
CA LEU A 147 11.58 8.32 -6.12
C LEU A 147 10.68 8.44 -4.90
N TYR A 148 9.43 8.00 -5.03
CA TYR A 148 8.45 7.91 -3.98
C TYR A 148 7.84 6.51 -3.95
N GLU A 149 7.94 5.84 -2.82
CA GLU A 149 7.03 4.74 -2.50
C GLU A 149 5.66 5.31 -2.15
N VAL A 150 4.60 4.73 -2.72
CA VAL A 150 3.24 5.27 -2.61
C VAL A 150 2.19 4.19 -2.35
N GLU A 151 1.15 4.57 -1.64
CA GLU A 151 -0.13 3.87 -1.62
C GLU A 151 -0.94 4.29 -2.84
N TRP A 152 -1.31 3.33 -3.68
CA TRP A 152 -2.30 3.53 -4.74
C TRP A 152 -3.71 3.44 -4.13
N ILE A 153 -4.66 4.29 -4.55
CA ILE A 153 -6.01 4.42 -3.96
C ILE A 153 -7.08 4.27 -5.03
#